data_AF-A0AAU9EKZ7-F1
#
_entry.id   AF-A0AAU9EKZ7-F1
#
_cell.length_a   1.000
_cell.length_b   1.000
_cell.length_c   1.000
_cell.angle_alpha   90.00
_cell.angle_beta   90.00
_cell.angle_gamma   90.00
#
_symmetry.space_group_name_H-M   'P 1'
#
loop_
_entity.id
_entity.type
_entity.pdbx_description
1 polymer ?
#
loop_
_entity_poly.entity_id
_entity_poly.type
_entity_poly.pdbx_seq_one_letter_code
_entity_poly.pdbx_strand_id
1 'polypeptide(L)'
;MLLIIALLDIIHLATIDEVFTLLKNLSISIEKKAVERYLSLLVSLELIIKKPYRNYIFYLPTPSNPWLSFSFTKVAQNRDIVRWKSLFSEEYRQSNLQKERALRSYFKSHVIQGT
;
A
#
# COMPACT_ATOMS: atom_id res chain seq x y z
N MET A 1 5.82 5.01 -10.78
CA MET A 1 6.35 3.94 -9.90
C MET A 1 6.43 4.37 -8.44
N LEU A 2 7.19 5.41 -8.08
CA LEU A 2 7.24 5.91 -6.68
C LEU A 2 5.87 6.32 -6.13
N LEU A 3 5.00 6.89 -6.98
CA LEU A 3 3.61 7.19 -6.63
C LEU A 3 2.83 5.96 -6.15
N ILE A 4 3.03 4.78 -6.76
CA ILE A 4 2.33 3.55 -6.37
C ILE A 4 2.77 3.14 -4.96
N ILE A 5 4.06 3.28 -4.64
CA ILE A 5 4.59 2.99 -3.30
C ILE A 5 3.99 3.97 -2.29
N ALA A 6 3.97 5.28 -2.59
CA ALA A 6 3.38 6.28 -1.72
C ALA A 6 1.86 6.05 -1.49
N LEU A 7 1.13 5.66 -2.54
CA LEU A 7 -0.27 5.27 -2.44
C LEU A 7 -0.44 4.06 -1.53
N LEU A 8 0.36 3.00 -1.74
CA LEU A 8 0.36 1.79 -0.91
C LEU A 8 0.71 2.07 0.55
N ASP A 9 1.60 3.03 0.81
CA ASP A 9 1.92 3.48 2.16
C ASP A 9 0.72 4.12 2.87
N ILE A 10 -0.06 4.93 2.15
CA ILE A 10 -1.26 5.58 2.68
C ILE A 10 -2.42 4.59 2.87
N ILE A 11 -2.68 3.75 1.86
CA ILE A 11 -3.84 2.83 1.86
C ILE A 11 -3.53 1.47 2.51
N HIS A 12 -2.30 1.29 3.00
CA HIS A 12 -1.70 0.09 3.60
C HIS A 12 -1.56 -1.13 2.67
N LEU A 13 -2.58 -1.44 1.88
CA LEU A 13 -2.55 -2.55 0.93
C LEU A 13 -3.59 -2.35 -0.18
N ALA A 14 -3.29 -2.86 -1.37
CA ALA A 14 -4.22 -2.82 -2.49
C ALA A 14 -4.04 -4.03 -3.42
N THR A 15 -5.15 -4.44 -4.04
CA THR A 15 -5.17 -5.31 -5.20
C THR A 15 -4.73 -4.55 -6.44
N ILE A 16 -4.45 -5.27 -7.52
CA ILE A 16 -4.13 -4.61 -8.78
C ILE A 16 -5.27 -3.74 -9.33
N ASP A 17 -6.52 -4.19 -9.17
CA ASP A 17 -7.69 -3.46 -9.65
C ASP A 17 -7.86 -2.14 -8.89
N GLU A 18 -7.60 -2.15 -7.59
CA GLU A 18 -7.60 -0.94 -6.76
C GLU A 18 -6.48 0.02 -7.18
N VAL A 19 -5.25 -0.47 -7.39
CA VAL A 19 -4.13 0.37 -7.86
C VAL A 19 -4.46 0.99 -9.21
N PHE A 20 -4.97 0.19 -10.15
CA PHE A 20 -5.37 0.68 -11.47
C PHE A 20 -6.47 1.75 -11.38
N THR A 21 -7.50 1.50 -10.56
CA THR A 21 -8.61 2.45 -10.35
C THR A 21 -8.12 3.75 -9.74
N LEU A 22 -7.23 3.69 -8.74
CA LEU A 22 -6.65 4.88 -8.12
C LEU A 22 -5.83 5.70 -9.12
N LEU A 23 -4.99 5.06 -9.93
CA LEU A 23 -4.22 5.75 -10.97
C LEU A 23 -5.14 6.43 -12.00
N LYS A 24 -6.21 5.74 -12.41
CA LYS A 24 -7.21 6.32 -13.33
C LYS A 24 -7.92 7.53 -12.70
N ASN A 25 -8.28 7.45 -11.42
CA ASN A 25 -8.91 8.56 -10.68
C ASN A 25 -7.97 9.78 -10.54
N LEU A 26 -6.66 9.56 -10.54
CA LEU A 26 -5.64 10.61 -10.59
C LEU A 26 -5.36 11.10 -12.03
N SER A 27 -6.21 10.75 -12.99
CA SER A 27 -6.05 11.07 -14.42
C SER A 27 -4.76 10.52 -15.05
N ILE A 28 -4.17 9.46 -14.47
CA ILE A 28 -3.01 8.79 -15.03
C ILE A 28 -3.51 7.70 -15.98
N SER A 29 -3.46 7.99 -17.28
CA SER A 29 -3.80 7.04 -18.33
C SER A 29 -2.68 6.00 -18.48
N ILE A 30 -2.93 4.80 -17.98
CA ILE A 30 -2.01 3.67 -18.08
C ILE A 30 -2.81 2.40 -18.30
N GLU A 31 -2.26 1.44 -19.06
CA GLU A 31 -2.88 0.13 -19.24
C GLU A 31 -2.72 -0.74 -17.98
N LYS A 32 -3.72 -1.58 -17.69
CA LYS A 32 -3.67 -2.52 -16.56
C LYS A 32 -2.44 -3.44 -16.62
N LYS A 33 -2.07 -3.91 -17.82
CA LYS A 33 -0.88 -4.73 -18.05
C LYS A 33 0.44 -3.99 -17.70
N ALA A 34 0.47 -2.68 -17.91
CA ALA A 34 1.62 -1.87 -17.49
C ALA A 34 1.67 -1.72 -15.95
N VAL A 35 0.51 -1.60 -15.28
CA VAL A 35 0.43 -1.67 -13.81
C VAL A 35 0.94 -3.01 -13.27
N GLU A 36 0.58 -4.13 -13.90
CA GLU A 36 1.10 -5.48 -13.55
C GLU A 36 2.63 -5.53 -13.61
N ARG A 37 3.20 -5.02 -14.70
CA ARG A 37 4.66 -4.97 -14.91
C ARG A 37 5.32 -4.10 -13.86
N TYR A 38 4.75 -2.93 -13.54
CA TYR A 38 5.29 -2.05 -12.50
C TYR A 38 5.21 -2.67 -11.12
N LEU A 39 4.11 -3.31 -10.75
CA LEU A 39 4.02 -4.01 -9.47
C LEU A 39 5.03 -5.16 -9.40
N SER A 40 5.19 -5.92 -10.48
CA SER A 40 6.18 -7.00 -10.54
C SER A 40 7.61 -6.48 -10.38
N LEU A 41 7.94 -5.36 -11.02
CA LEU A 41 9.23 -4.70 -10.88
C LEU A 41 9.45 -4.20 -9.44
N LEU A 42 8.45 -3.56 -8.84
CA LEU A 42 8.53 -3.08 -7.44
C LEU A 42 8.70 -4.23 -6.45
N VAL A 43 8.10 -5.39 -6.71
CA VAL A 43 8.33 -6.62 -5.91
C VAL A 43 9.76 -7.12 -6.09
N SER A 44 10.28 -7.16 -7.31
CA SER A 44 11.68 -7.59 -7.57
C SER A 44 12.72 -6.68 -6.95
N LEU A 45 12.38 -5.39 -6.76
CA LEU A 45 13.20 -4.40 -6.08
C LEU A 45 12.99 -4.38 -4.55
N GLU A 46 12.18 -5.30 -4.02
CA GLU A 46 11.85 -5.41 -2.59
C GLU A 46 11.24 -4.12 -1.99
N LEU A 47 10.67 -3.25 -2.83
CA LEU A 47 10.02 -2.01 -2.42
C LEU A 47 8.59 -2.24 -1.94
N ILE A 48 7.96 -3.30 -2.46
CA ILE A 48 6.62 -3.75 -2.06
C ILE A 48 6.62 -5.27 -1.92
N ILE A 49 5.69 -5.78 -1.12
CA ILE A 49 5.49 -7.20 -0.87
C ILE A 49 4.18 -7.63 -1.50
N LYS A 50 4.21 -8.75 -2.25
CA LYS A 50 3.01 -9.42 -2.75
C LYS A 50 2.58 -10.49 -1.74
N LYS A 51 1.38 -10.36 -1.18
CA LYS A 51 0.81 -11.33 -0.22
C LYS A 51 -0.56 -11.83 -0.70
N PRO A 52 -0.76 -13.15 -0.81
CA PRO A 52 -2.10 -13.69 -1.00
C PRO A 52 -2.92 -13.58 0.30
N TYR A 53 -4.23 -13.42 0.17
CA TYR A 53 -5.21 -13.59 1.25
C TYR A 53 -6.53 -14.06 0.66
N ARG A 54 -6.95 -15.28 1.03
CA ARG A 54 -8.09 -15.97 0.41
C ARG A 54 -7.92 -15.99 -1.11
N ASN A 55 -8.88 -15.45 -1.85
CA ASN A 55 -8.91 -15.42 -3.31
C ASN A 55 -8.25 -14.17 -3.92
N TYR A 56 -7.59 -13.34 -3.10
CA TYR A 56 -7.06 -12.05 -3.52
C TYR A 56 -5.56 -11.98 -3.33
N ILE A 57 -4.92 -11.19 -4.18
CA ILE A 57 -3.50 -10.85 -4.08
C ILE A 57 -3.43 -9.37 -3.72
N PHE A 58 -2.84 -9.11 -2.56
CA PHE A 58 -2.60 -7.76 -2.08
C PHE A 58 -1.12 -7.41 -2.23
N TYR A 59 -0.88 -6.15 -2.57
CA TYR A 59 0.43 -5.53 -2.59
C TYR A 59 0.51 -4.58 -1.39
N LEU A 60 1.62 -4.63 -0.67
CA LEU A 60 1.88 -3.86 0.55
C LEU A 60 3.23 -3.16 0.45
N PRO A 61 3.42 -1.97 1.04
CA PRO A 61 4.74 -1.36 1.12
C PRO A 61 5.66 -2.21 2.03
N THR A 62 6.95 -2.29 1.69
CA THR A 62 7.94 -2.95 2.55
C THR A 62 8.21 -2.08 3.80
N PRO A 63 8.12 -2.60 5.03
CA PRO A 63 8.19 -1.81 6.27
C PRO A 63 9.55 -1.17 6.57
N SER A 64 10.61 -1.49 5.83
CA SER A 64 12.00 -1.11 6.12
C SER A 64 12.65 -0.21 5.07
N ASN A 65 11.90 0.41 4.15
CA ASN A 65 12.54 1.15 3.06
C ASN A 65 12.71 2.66 3.35
N PRO A 66 13.92 3.15 3.70
CA PRO A 66 14.17 4.55 4.08
C PRO A 66 14.02 5.55 2.92
N TRP A 67 13.79 5.09 1.69
CA TRP A 67 13.67 5.99 0.54
C TRP A 67 12.45 6.92 0.60
N LEU A 68 11.38 6.52 1.31
CA LEU A 68 10.25 7.41 1.58
C LEU A 68 10.48 8.33 2.79
N SER A 69 11.35 7.97 3.75
CA SER A 69 11.58 8.81 4.94
C SER A 69 12.44 10.04 4.64
N PHE A 70 13.29 9.99 3.62
CA PHE A 70 14.19 11.09 3.27
C PHE A 70 13.51 12.29 2.58
N SER A 71 12.36 12.12 1.90
CA SER A 71 11.69 13.21 1.19
C SER A 71 10.80 14.11 2.08
N PHE A 72 10.58 13.79 3.36
CA PHE A 72 9.60 14.49 4.21
C PHE A 72 10.19 15.20 5.43
N THR A 73 11.30 15.91 5.27
CA THR A 73 11.98 16.65 6.34
C THR A 73 11.38 18.03 6.68
N LYS A 74 10.12 18.36 6.29
CA LYS A 74 9.46 19.62 6.71
C LYS A 74 7.97 19.49 7.12
N VAL A 75 7.77 19.15 8.39
CA VAL A 75 6.81 19.61 9.44
C VAL A 75 5.29 19.79 9.18
N ALA A 76 4.74 19.74 7.96
CA ALA A 76 3.27 19.77 7.76
C ALA A 76 2.72 18.51 7.06
N GLN A 77 3.38 18.05 6.00
CA GLN A 77 2.91 16.94 5.15
C GLN A 77 2.82 15.59 5.88
N ASN A 78 3.64 15.37 6.92
CA ASN A 78 3.57 14.14 7.72
C ASN A 78 2.27 14.01 8.52
N ARG A 79 1.65 15.12 8.94
CA ARG A 79 0.39 15.07 9.72
C ARG A 79 -0.76 14.57 8.85
N ASP A 80 -0.83 15.03 7.60
CA ASP A 80 -1.86 14.61 6.68
C ASP A 80 -1.70 13.13 6.33
N ILE A 81 -0.49 12.65 6.03
CA ILE A 81 -0.25 11.23 5.73
C ILE A 81 -0.71 10.34 6.90
N VAL A 82 -0.35 10.69 8.14
CA VAL A 82 -0.78 9.94 9.34
C VAL A 82 -2.31 9.97 9.47
N ARG A 83 -2.93 11.13 9.22
CA ARG A 83 -4.38 11.27 9.23
C ARG A 83 -5.04 10.39 8.17
N TRP A 84 -4.54 10.40 6.94
CA TRP A 84 -5.05 9.56 5.84
C TRP A 84 -4.94 8.08 6.17
N LYS A 85 -3.78 7.62 6.69
CA LYS A 85 -3.61 6.23 7.16
C LYS A 85 -4.65 5.83 8.21
N SER A 86 -4.91 6.72 9.17
CA SER A 86 -5.93 6.50 10.19
C SER A 86 -7.34 6.41 9.59
N LEU A 87 -7.69 7.31 8.67
CA LEU A 87 -8.99 7.31 7.98
C LEU A 87 -9.20 6.04 7.17
N PHE A 88 -8.21 5.58 6.41
CA PHE A 88 -8.31 4.32 5.68
C PHE A 88 -8.45 3.11 6.61
N SER A 89 -7.72 3.10 7.72
CA SER A 89 -7.84 2.03 8.72
C SER A 89 -9.24 1.97 9.34
N GLU A 90 -9.85 3.13 9.59
CA GLU A 90 -11.21 3.23 10.11
C GLU A 90 -12.24 2.82 9.05
N GLU A 91 -12.11 3.33 7.83
CA GLU A 91 -12.97 2.95 6.69
C GLU A 91 -12.96 1.43 6.49
N TYR A 92 -11.78 0.78 6.52
CA TYR A 92 -11.72 -0.67 6.37
C TYR A 92 -12.44 -1.41 7.49
N ARG A 93 -12.39 -0.90 8.72
CA ARG A 93 -13.12 -1.48 9.85
C ARG A 93 -14.63 -1.35 9.70
N GLN A 94 -15.10 -0.26 9.12
CA GLN A 94 -16.53 0.05 9.01
C GLN A 94 -17.17 -0.56 7.77
N SER A 95 -16.51 -0.49 6.61
CA SER A 95 -17.11 -0.81 5.30
C SER A 95 -16.42 -1.95 4.56
N ASN A 96 -15.18 -2.30 4.89
CA ASN A 96 -14.39 -3.31 4.17
C ASN A 96 -13.68 -4.31 5.09
N LEU A 97 -14.49 -5.10 5.81
CA LEU A 97 -14.04 -6.11 6.76
C LEU A 97 -13.03 -7.11 6.18
N GLN A 98 -13.10 -7.41 4.89
CA GLN A 98 -12.14 -8.30 4.25
C GLN A 98 -10.74 -7.70 4.23
N LYS A 99 -10.65 -6.42 3.84
CA LYS A 99 -9.40 -5.67 3.78
C LYS A 99 -8.83 -5.46 5.18
N GLU A 100 -9.70 -5.17 6.17
CA GLU A 100 -9.31 -5.11 7.57
C GLU A 100 -8.72 -6.43 8.07
N ARG A 101 -9.37 -7.57 7.79
CA ARG A 101 -8.87 -8.89 8.20
C ARG A 101 -7.53 -9.24 7.53
N ALA A 102 -7.37 -8.91 6.25
CA ALA A 102 -6.09 -9.07 5.55
C ALA A 102 -5.01 -8.23 6.24
N LEU A 103 -5.30 -6.94 6.48
CA LEU A 103 -4.41 -6.01 7.16
C LEU A 103 -3.96 -6.53 8.54
N ARG A 104 -4.91 -6.96 9.39
CA ARG A 104 -4.61 -7.56 10.70
C ARG A 104 -3.77 -8.83 10.58
N SER A 105 -4.06 -9.70 9.61
CA SER A 105 -3.28 -10.92 9.36
C SER A 105 -1.82 -10.61 9.00
N TYR A 106 -1.59 -9.53 8.26
CA TYR A 106 -0.25 -9.12 7.86
C TYR A 106 0.51 -8.41 8.98
N PHE A 107 -0.15 -7.57 9.78
CA PHE A 107 0.51 -6.96 10.95
C PHE A 107 0.82 -7.97 12.05
N LYS A 108 -0.06 -8.95 12.30
CA LYS A 108 0.20 -10.02 13.29
C LYS A 108 1.42 -10.87 12.94
N SER A 109 1.70 -11.08 11.65
CA SER A 109 2.88 -11.84 11.21
C SER A 109 4.19 -11.05 11.30
N HIS A 110 4.15 -9.71 11.28
CA HIS A 110 5.35 -8.86 11.41
C HIS A 110 5.74 -8.61 12.88
N VAL A 111 4.78 -8.61 13.83
CA VAL A 111 5.09 -8.44 15.26
C VAL A 111 5.85 -9.65 15.85
N ILE A 112 5.71 -10.83 15.25
CA ILE A 112 6.34 -12.08 15.73
C ILE A 112 7.80 -12.20 15.25
N GLN A 113 8.25 -11.39 14.27
CA GLN A 113 9.63 -11.40 13.78
C GLN A 113 10.52 -10.31 14.44
N GLY A 114 10.00 -9.59 15.44
CA GLY A 114 10.67 -8.49 16.11
C GLY A 114 10.97 -8.73 17.60
N THR A 115 11.12 -9.99 18.02
CA THR A 115 11.63 -10.39 19.35
C THR A 115 12.81 -11.32 19.18
#